data_AF-A0A3D1IIQ1-F1
#
_entry.id   AF-A0A3D1IIQ1-F1
#
_cell.length_a   1.000
_cell.length_b   1.000
_cell.length_c   1.000
_cell.angle_alpha   90.00
_cell.angle_beta   90.00
_cell.angle_gamma   90.00
#
_symmetry.space_group_name_H-M   'P 1'
#
loop_
_entity.id
_entity.type
_entity.pdbx_description
1 polymer ?
#
loop_
_entity_poly.entity_id
_entity_poly.type
_entity_poly.pdbx_seq_one_letter_code
_entity_poly.pdbx_strand_id
1 'polypeptide(L)'
;MHLSRREAMRLLGTGAASAGLGLTAACRSGGVPEAESEPPPGRAAVVFPEGAIVRTLLADVDPAGLDTGATLFHEHLAFDFSSPPPEPRAPGTPPPPLPTNEAMVDLLVDELRMAAFDGVSCIVDSSIGPRSDEQLANLAAMATRSGVHIVLGGSYFLQPRYPEEIIRLPEEDIATHLVEQASREQWGALGEVGSSFPEMHDDERKMIRAVSQVHARTGLPIFTHVPHESCPSCALEQIDIYEAQGVDMAHLCIGHLSTITPADDPGWETHKEIARRGAFLGFDTVGHQMSSSFIPEREKVNMVLNALEAGLEDHILLSSDFANTTQIKANWGNGFSTVLVQFVPKLRYFGVPDETIQKILVDNPRRWLAYQPIPA
;
A
#
# COMPACT_ATOMS: atom_id res chain seq x y z
N MET A 1 32.67 11.79 -23.45
CA MET A 1 31.21 11.96 -23.39
C MET A 1 30.63 10.63 -22.96
N HIS A 2 30.16 10.54 -21.71
CA HIS A 2 29.39 9.38 -21.25
C HIS A 2 27.92 9.65 -21.58
N LEU A 3 27.37 8.88 -22.51
CA LEU A 3 25.94 8.89 -22.81
C LEU A 3 25.22 8.11 -21.70
N SER A 4 24.16 8.69 -21.16
CA SER A 4 23.27 7.99 -20.22
C SER A 4 22.49 6.88 -20.93
N ARG A 5 22.06 5.84 -20.20
CA ARG A 5 21.21 4.76 -20.75
C ARG A 5 19.95 5.31 -21.46
N ARG A 6 19.45 6.46 -21.01
CA ARG A 6 18.31 7.19 -21.59
C ARG A 6 18.58 7.76 -22.98
N GLU A 7 19.81 8.21 -23.24
CA GLU A 7 20.20 8.76 -24.54
C GLU A 7 20.46 7.65 -25.57
N ALA A 8 21.02 6.52 -25.14
CA ALA A 8 21.21 5.35 -25.98
C ALA A 8 19.87 4.77 -26.49
N MET A 9 18.84 4.75 -25.64
CA MET A 9 17.50 4.26 -25.99
C MET A 9 16.76 5.16 -27.00
N ARG A 10 16.96 6.48 -26.94
CA ARG A 10 16.36 7.42 -27.91
C ARG A 10 16.99 7.34 -29.30
N LEU A 11 18.27 7.01 -29.39
CA LEU A 11 18.98 6.83 -30.65
C LEU A 11 18.55 5.58 -31.43
N LEU A 12 18.05 4.56 -30.73
CA LEU A 12 17.53 3.33 -31.35
C LEU A 12 16.09 3.47 -31.85
N GLY A 13 15.34 4.47 -31.38
CA GLY A 13 13.92 4.67 -31.70
C GLY A 13 13.60 5.49 -32.95
N THR A 14 14.61 6.01 -33.69
CA THR A 14 14.38 6.95 -34.81
C THR A 14 14.76 6.42 -36.20
N GLY A 15 15.05 5.13 -36.35
CA GLY A 15 15.47 4.56 -37.64
C GLY A 15 14.56 3.46 -38.17
N ALA A 16 13.47 3.81 -38.87
CA ALA A 16 12.99 3.12 -40.08
C ALA A 16 11.60 3.64 -40.51
N ALA A 17 11.59 4.68 -41.35
CA ALA A 17 10.47 4.96 -42.24
C ALA A 17 11.01 4.91 -43.68
N SER A 18 10.71 3.83 -44.40
CA SER A 18 10.79 3.80 -45.87
C SER A 18 9.86 2.73 -46.43
N ALA A 19 8.94 3.17 -47.28
CA ALA A 19 8.03 2.38 -48.08
C ALA A 19 8.76 1.51 -49.13
N GLY A 20 8.16 0.39 -49.53
CA GLY A 20 8.57 -0.32 -50.75
C GLY A 20 8.07 -1.76 -50.90
N LEU A 21 7.04 -1.90 -51.75
CA LEU A 21 6.65 -3.01 -52.62
C LEU A 21 6.88 -4.49 -52.23
N GLY A 22 5.81 -5.28 -52.39
CA GLY A 22 5.78 -6.71 -52.17
C GLY A 22 6.55 -7.57 -53.18
N LEU A 23 6.96 -8.75 -52.69
CA LEU A 23 7.14 -9.97 -53.47
C LEU A 23 6.63 -11.13 -52.59
N THR A 24 5.72 -11.94 -53.14
CA THR A 24 5.32 -13.22 -52.57
C THR A 24 6.44 -14.25 -52.78
N ALA A 25 6.99 -14.77 -51.69
CA ALA A 25 7.95 -15.88 -51.73
C ALA A 25 7.54 -16.98 -50.75
N ALA A 26 7.55 -18.20 -51.27
CA ALA A 26 6.95 -19.39 -50.69
C ALA A 26 7.61 -19.85 -49.38
N CYS A 27 6.78 -20.33 -48.45
CA CYS A 27 7.21 -20.97 -47.20
C CYS A 27 8.08 -22.21 -47.48
N ARG A 28 9.32 -22.19 -46.96
CA ARG A 28 10.09 -23.39 -46.65
C ARG A 28 10.44 -23.34 -45.17
N SER A 29 10.01 -24.37 -44.44
CA SER A 29 10.29 -24.59 -43.03
C SER A 29 11.78 -24.91 -42.84
N GLY A 30 12.57 -23.91 -42.44
CA GLY A 30 13.90 -24.09 -41.88
C GLY A 30 13.81 -23.95 -40.37
N GLY A 31 14.14 -25.02 -39.64
CA GLY A 31 14.18 -25.01 -38.17
C GLY A 31 15.23 -24.03 -37.65
N VAL A 32 14.82 -23.19 -36.71
CA VAL A 32 15.71 -22.36 -35.89
C VAL A 32 16.20 -23.26 -34.75
N PRO A 33 17.51 -23.33 -34.45
CA PRO A 33 17.97 -24.10 -33.31
C PRO A 33 17.46 -23.45 -32.02
N GLU A 34 16.81 -24.23 -31.16
CA GLU A 34 16.49 -23.86 -29.79
C GLU A 34 17.79 -23.55 -29.06
N ALA A 35 18.06 -22.26 -28.84
CA ALA A 35 19.02 -21.85 -27.83
C ALA A 35 18.35 -22.11 -26.48
N GLU A 36 18.80 -23.15 -25.77
CA GLU A 36 18.50 -23.35 -24.36
C GLU A 36 18.96 -22.10 -23.60
N SER A 37 18.01 -21.25 -23.21
CA SER A 37 18.26 -20.16 -22.28
C SER A 37 18.55 -20.79 -20.92
N GLU A 38 19.75 -20.57 -20.38
CA GLU A 38 20.01 -20.84 -18.97
C GLU A 38 18.93 -20.14 -18.13
N PRO A 39 18.34 -20.82 -17.12
CA PRO A 39 17.38 -20.19 -16.23
C PRO A 39 18.05 -18.99 -15.55
N PRO A 40 17.32 -17.88 -15.36
CA PRO A 40 17.87 -16.73 -14.65
C PRO A 40 18.39 -17.17 -13.27
N PRO A 41 19.46 -16.54 -12.76
CA PRO A 41 19.99 -16.86 -11.44
C PRO A 41 18.86 -16.84 -10.42
N GLY A 42 18.68 -17.95 -9.69
CA GLY A 42 17.57 -18.13 -8.76
C GLY A 42 17.52 -16.98 -7.74
N ARG A 43 16.37 -16.32 -7.65
CA ARG A 43 16.07 -15.26 -6.68
C ARG A 43 16.39 -15.76 -5.27
N ALA A 44 17.11 -14.96 -4.50
CA ALA A 44 17.31 -15.23 -3.08
C ALA A 44 15.94 -15.20 -2.39
N ALA A 45 15.58 -16.27 -1.70
CA ALA A 45 14.34 -16.33 -0.94
C ALA A 45 14.38 -15.29 0.19
N VAL A 46 13.25 -14.64 0.46
CA VAL A 46 13.10 -13.81 1.67
C VAL A 46 13.27 -14.70 2.89
N VAL A 47 14.10 -14.25 3.83
CA VAL A 47 14.34 -14.96 5.09
C VAL A 47 13.64 -14.20 6.19
N PHE A 48 12.89 -14.93 7.02
CA PHE A 48 12.21 -14.40 8.18
C PHE A 48 12.88 -14.93 9.46
N PRO A 49 12.91 -14.14 10.55
CA PRO A 49 13.34 -14.64 11.86
C PRO A 49 12.52 -15.87 12.29
N GLU A 50 13.15 -16.77 13.05
CA GLU A 50 12.44 -17.93 13.62
C GLU A 50 11.28 -17.46 14.50
N GLY A 51 10.08 -18.00 14.29
CA GLY A 51 8.88 -17.61 15.03
C GLY A 51 8.25 -16.29 14.58
N ALA A 52 8.70 -15.69 13.47
CA ALA A 52 8.01 -14.56 12.86
C ALA A 52 6.63 -14.99 12.31
N ILE A 53 5.65 -14.09 12.44
CA ILE A 53 4.29 -14.27 11.95
C ILE A 53 3.85 -13.05 11.14
N VAL A 54 2.82 -13.22 10.30
CA VAL A 54 1.92 -12.13 9.92
C VAL A 54 0.58 -12.38 10.61
N ARG A 55 0.12 -11.43 11.41
CA ARG A 55 -1.19 -11.52 12.07
C ARG A 55 -2.28 -11.08 11.10
N THR A 56 -3.06 -12.05 10.61
CA THR A 56 -4.28 -11.79 9.85
C THR A 56 -5.49 -11.93 10.77
N LEU A 57 -6.63 -11.38 10.37
CA LEU A 57 -7.87 -11.39 11.14
C LEU A 57 -8.35 -12.81 11.50
N LEU A 58 -8.11 -13.79 10.63
CA LEU A 58 -8.57 -15.17 10.86
C LEU A 58 -7.53 -16.05 11.55
N ALA A 59 -6.24 -15.73 11.41
CA ALA A 59 -5.14 -16.48 11.99
C ALA A 59 -3.80 -15.72 11.91
N ASP A 60 -2.89 -16.04 12.83
CA ASP A 60 -1.47 -15.81 12.63
C ASP A 60 -0.96 -16.80 11.56
N VAL A 61 -0.31 -16.30 10.51
CA VAL A 61 0.21 -17.10 9.40
C VAL A 61 1.73 -17.00 9.30
N ASP A 62 2.36 -18.05 8.76
CA ASP A 62 3.77 -18.01 8.39
C ASP A 62 3.97 -17.00 7.26
N PRO A 63 4.84 -15.98 7.41
CA PRO A 63 5.15 -15.04 6.34
C PRO A 63 5.63 -15.74 5.06
N ALA A 64 6.22 -16.93 5.17
CA ALA A 64 6.60 -17.78 4.04
C ALA A 64 5.39 -18.14 3.16
N GLY A 65 4.21 -18.34 3.75
CA GLY A 65 2.98 -18.76 3.06
C GLY A 65 2.17 -17.65 2.39
N LEU A 66 2.56 -16.38 2.57
CA LEU A 66 1.94 -15.23 1.89
C LEU A 66 2.61 -14.89 0.55
N ASP A 67 3.23 -15.87 -0.11
CA ASP A 67 3.93 -15.69 -1.40
C ASP A 67 3.04 -15.91 -2.64
N THR A 68 1.75 -16.19 -2.42
CA THR A 68 0.80 -16.62 -3.45
C THR A 68 0.22 -15.48 -4.30
N GLY A 69 0.43 -14.23 -3.92
CA GLY A 69 -0.08 -13.06 -4.63
C GLY A 69 0.34 -11.75 -3.98
N ALA A 70 -0.18 -10.65 -4.51
CA ALA A 70 0.16 -9.30 -4.06
C ALA A 70 -0.50 -8.95 -2.73
N THR A 71 0.23 -8.21 -1.90
CA THR A 71 -0.31 -7.56 -0.71
C THR A 71 -0.50 -6.07 -0.96
N LEU A 72 -1.71 -5.58 -0.73
CA LEU A 72 -2.02 -4.14 -0.69
C LEU A 72 -1.91 -3.67 0.76
N PHE A 73 -0.92 -2.83 1.04
CA PHE A 73 -0.52 -2.50 2.42
C PHE A 73 -1.36 -1.40 3.08
N HIS A 74 -2.24 -0.73 2.32
CA HIS A 74 -3.08 0.35 2.82
C HIS A 74 -4.39 0.45 2.01
N GLU A 75 -5.46 -0.12 2.53
CA GLU A 75 -6.82 0.00 2.00
C GLU A 75 -7.81 0.22 3.14
N HIS A 76 -9.07 0.53 2.83
CA HIS A 76 -10.13 0.59 3.82
C HIS A 76 -11.32 -0.27 3.40
N LEU A 77 -11.76 -1.16 4.28
CA LEU A 77 -12.85 -2.12 4.10
C LEU A 77 -14.01 -1.88 5.07
N ALA A 78 -13.71 -1.31 6.25
CA ALA A 78 -14.68 -1.09 7.32
C ALA A 78 -15.42 0.27 7.26
N PHE A 79 -15.30 1.01 6.16
CA PHE A 79 -15.88 2.35 6.00
C PHE A 79 -17.33 2.33 5.53
N ASP A 80 -18.00 3.49 5.67
CA ASP A 80 -19.34 3.69 5.13
C ASP A 80 -19.31 3.67 3.60
N PHE A 81 -19.51 2.48 3.04
CA PHE A 81 -19.67 2.32 1.61
C PHE A 81 -21.12 2.59 1.14
N SER A 82 -21.63 3.81 1.28
CA SER A 82 -22.89 4.18 0.62
C SER A 82 -22.82 4.11 -0.92
N SER A 83 -23.50 3.12 -1.51
CA SER A 83 -23.56 2.91 -2.96
C SER A 83 -24.99 3.08 -3.51
N PRO A 84 -25.22 3.87 -4.58
CA PRO A 84 -24.27 4.75 -5.25
C PRO A 84 -24.00 6.04 -4.43
N PRO A 85 -22.87 6.73 -4.70
CA PRO A 85 -22.53 8.02 -4.07
C PRO A 85 -23.66 9.04 -4.27
N PRO A 86 -23.77 10.05 -3.39
CA PRO A 86 -24.85 11.03 -3.43
C PRO A 86 -24.70 12.01 -4.62
N GLU A 87 -25.00 11.51 -5.83
CA GLU A 87 -25.62 12.33 -6.88
C GLU A 87 -27.00 12.82 -6.39
N PRO A 88 -27.52 13.97 -6.86
CA PRO A 88 -28.89 14.35 -6.57
C PRO A 88 -29.84 13.29 -7.13
N ARG A 89 -30.31 12.40 -6.24
CA ARG A 89 -31.20 11.30 -6.59
C ARG A 89 -32.52 11.85 -7.12
N ALA A 90 -33.11 11.15 -8.09
CA ALA A 90 -34.46 11.45 -8.54
C ALA A 90 -35.42 11.49 -7.33
N PRO A 91 -36.34 12.47 -7.24
CA PRO A 91 -37.28 12.56 -6.12
C PRO A 91 -38.01 11.23 -5.88
N GLY A 92 -37.96 10.72 -4.64
CA GLY A 92 -38.62 9.47 -4.25
C GLY A 92 -37.75 8.20 -4.32
N THR A 93 -36.46 8.31 -4.68
CA THR A 93 -35.53 7.17 -4.60
C THR A 93 -35.20 6.88 -3.13
N PRO A 94 -35.41 5.66 -2.59
CA PRO A 94 -35.05 5.34 -1.22
C PRO A 94 -33.54 5.55 -0.98
N PRO A 95 -33.13 5.99 0.22
CA PRO A 95 -31.72 6.08 0.59
C PRO A 95 -31.07 4.69 0.45
N PRO A 96 -29.75 4.60 0.16
CA PRO A 96 -29.12 3.29 0.18
C PRO A 96 -29.20 2.80 1.63
N PRO A 97 -29.22 1.48 1.86
CA PRO A 97 -29.05 0.98 3.21
C PRO A 97 -27.76 1.56 3.81
N LEU A 98 -27.81 1.85 5.10
CA LEU A 98 -26.62 2.25 5.87
C LEU A 98 -25.55 1.15 5.74
N PRO A 99 -24.27 1.53 5.75
CA PRO A 99 -23.17 0.59 5.62
C PRO A 99 -23.24 -0.42 6.77
N THR A 100 -22.66 -1.60 6.57
CA THR A 100 -22.61 -2.73 7.52
C THR A 100 -23.81 -3.66 7.57
N ASN A 101 -24.78 -3.56 6.65
CA ASN A 101 -25.73 -4.65 6.47
C ASN A 101 -25.15 -5.81 5.61
N GLU A 102 -25.76 -6.98 5.71
CA GLU A 102 -25.35 -8.21 5.00
C GLU A 102 -25.13 -8.00 3.49
N ALA A 103 -25.93 -7.17 2.84
CA ALA A 103 -25.81 -6.87 1.41
C ALA A 103 -24.51 -6.12 1.05
N MET A 104 -24.01 -5.24 1.93
CA MET A 104 -22.72 -4.58 1.72
C MET A 104 -21.56 -5.57 1.88
N VAL A 105 -21.67 -6.49 2.84
CA VAL A 105 -20.69 -7.57 3.02
C VAL A 105 -20.66 -8.45 1.78
N ASP A 106 -21.81 -8.82 1.23
CA ASP A 106 -21.91 -9.60 -0.02
C ASP A 106 -21.20 -8.89 -1.19
N LEU A 107 -21.47 -7.59 -1.36
CA LEU A 107 -20.84 -6.78 -2.40
C LEU A 107 -19.31 -6.73 -2.24
N LEU A 108 -18.82 -6.45 -1.04
CA LEU A 108 -17.37 -6.39 -0.79
C LEU A 108 -16.71 -7.76 -0.91
N VAL A 109 -17.40 -8.85 -0.58
CA VAL A 109 -16.91 -10.21 -0.84
C VAL A 109 -16.69 -10.45 -2.34
N ASP A 110 -17.62 -9.99 -3.19
CA ASP A 110 -17.47 -10.13 -4.64
C ASP A 110 -16.34 -9.23 -5.18
N GLU A 111 -16.21 -7.99 -4.68
CA GLU A 111 -15.07 -7.11 -5.00
C GLU A 111 -13.72 -7.75 -4.62
N LEU A 112 -13.63 -8.35 -3.44
CA LEU A 112 -12.42 -9.03 -2.96
C LEU A 112 -12.12 -10.30 -3.78
N ARG A 113 -13.13 -11.07 -4.19
CA ARG A 113 -12.94 -12.22 -5.10
C ARG A 113 -12.43 -11.80 -6.47
N MET A 114 -12.93 -10.68 -7.00
CA MET A 114 -12.41 -10.12 -8.25
C MET A 114 -10.96 -9.65 -8.08
N ALA A 115 -10.63 -9.02 -6.95
CA ALA A 115 -9.24 -8.65 -6.65
C ALA A 115 -8.34 -9.88 -6.51
N ALA A 116 -8.82 -10.94 -5.88
CA ALA A 116 -8.10 -12.21 -5.76
C ALA A 116 -7.86 -12.87 -7.12
N PHE A 117 -8.87 -12.85 -8.01
CA PHE A 117 -8.71 -13.29 -9.39
C PHE A 117 -7.63 -12.51 -10.14
N ASP A 118 -7.52 -11.20 -9.90
CA ASP A 118 -6.48 -10.34 -10.48
C ASP A 118 -5.10 -10.50 -9.81
N GLY A 119 -5.01 -11.27 -8.72
CA GLY A 119 -3.76 -11.65 -8.05
C GLY A 119 -3.51 -11.02 -6.68
N VAL A 120 -4.50 -10.37 -6.05
CA VAL A 120 -4.40 -9.88 -4.67
C VAL A 120 -4.61 -11.03 -3.68
N SER A 121 -3.63 -11.30 -2.82
CA SER A 121 -3.71 -12.36 -1.80
C SER A 121 -4.01 -11.80 -0.40
N CYS A 122 -3.58 -10.56 -0.14
CA CYS A 122 -3.67 -9.94 1.18
C CYS A 122 -3.97 -8.44 1.08
N ILE A 123 -4.76 -7.95 2.01
CA ILE A 123 -5.08 -6.52 2.18
C ILE A 123 -4.86 -6.14 3.64
N VAL A 124 -4.24 -4.99 3.88
CA VAL A 124 -4.23 -4.35 5.19
C VAL A 124 -5.38 -3.34 5.24
N ASP A 125 -6.37 -3.60 6.09
CA ASP A 125 -7.50 -2.70 6.37
C ASP A 125 -7.09 -1.68 7.43
N SER A 126 -7.03 -0.41 7.05
CA SER A 126 -6.71 0.70 7.94
C SER A 126 -7.97 1.25 8.60
N SER A 127 -7.96 1.35 9.94
CA SER A 127 -9.01 2.04 10.68
C SER A 127 -8.51 3.37 11.23
N ILE A 128 -9.38 4.38 11.18
CA ILE A 128 -9.14 5.70 11.76
C ILE A 128 -9.55 5.82 13.24
N GLY A 129 -9.82 4.69 13.90
CA GLY A 129 -10.26 4.59 15.30
C GLY A 129 -10.78 3.19 15.66
N PRO A 130 -11.33 3.00 16.88
CA PRO A 130 -11.83 1.71 17.34
C PRO A 130 -12.93 1.14 16.45
N ARG A 131 -12.84 -0.17 16.19
CA ARG A 131 -13.88 -0.93 15.48
C ARG A 131 -14.95 -1.42 16.45
N SER A 132 -16.20 -1.44 16.00
CA SER A 132 -17.29 -2.14 16.70
C SER A 132 -17.21 -3.65 16.48
N ASP A 133 -17.86 -4.43 17.34
CA ASP A 133 -17.98 -5.89 17.19
C ASP A 133 -18.61 -6.27 15.83
N GLU A 134 -19.56 -5.46 15.35
CA GLU A 134 -20.20 -5.66 14.04
C GLU A 134 -19.22 -5.42 12.89
N GLN A 135 -18.39 -4.38 12.97
CA GLN A 135 -17.35 -4.13 11.96
C GLN A 135 -16.34 -5.28 11.92
N LEU A 136 -15.90 -5.77 13.08
CA LEU A 136 -15.00 -6.93 13.16
C LEU A 136 -15.65 -8.20 12.58
N ALA A 137 -16.92 -8.45 12.90
CA ALA A 137 -17.66 -9.59 12.36
C ALA A 137 -17.81 -9.51 10.82
N ASN A 138 -18.06 -8.31 10.30
CA ASN A 138 -18.17 -8.09 8.85
C ASN A 138 -16.84 -8.29 8.13
N LEU A 139 -15.73 -7.78 8.67
CA LEU A 139 -14.39 -8.02 8.12
C LEU A 139 -14.03 -9.52 8.16
N ALA A 140 -14.40 -10.23 9.23
CA ALA A 140 -14.17 -11.66 9.35
C ALA A 140 -15.00 -12.44 8.30
N ALA A 141 -16.24 -12.03 8.06
CA ALA A 141 -17.08 -12.59 7.02
C ALA A 141 -16.49 -12.33 5.62
N MET A 142 -15.97 -11.12 5.36
CA MET A 142 -15.29 -10.77 4.11
C MET A 142 -14.05 -11.64 3.87
N ALA A 143 -13.15 -11.75 4.85
CA ALA A 143 -11.96 -12.61 4.77
C ALA A 143 -12.35 -14.07 4.50
N THR A 144 -13.29 -14.60 5.28
CA THR A 144 -13.72 -16.02 5.19
C THR A 144 -14.33 -16.34 3.83
N ARG A 145 -15.21 -15.48 3.31
CA ARG A 145 -15.99 -15.76 2.10
C ARG A 145 -15.25 -15.44 0.80
N SER A 146 -14.31 -14.49 0.84
CA SER A 146 -13.49 -14.13 -0.32
C SER A 146 -12.23 -14.98 -0.44
N GLY A 147 -11.67 -15.45 0.68
CA GLY A 147 -10.37 -16.12 0.72
C GLY A 147 -9.17 -15.16 0.68
N VAL A 148 -9.40 -13.85 0.66
CA VAL A 148 -8.33 -12.84 0.78
C VAL A 148 -7.94 -12.70 2.25
N HIS A 149 -6.63 -12.71 2.53
CA HIS A 149 -6.13 -12.40 3.87
C HIS A 149 -6.41 -10.93 4.19
N ILE A 150 -6.97 -10.66 5.36
CA ILE A 150 -7.16 -9.30 5.86
C ILE A 150 -6.29 -9.13 7.10
N VAL A 151 -5.36 -8.19 7.07
CA VAL A 151 -4.61 -7.72 8.24
C VAL A 151 -5.31 -6.48 8.76
N LEU A 152 -5.60 -6.43 10.06
CA LEU A 152 -6.21 -5.24 10.67
C LEU A 152 -5.10 -4.26 11.09
N GLY A 153 -5.04 -3.13 10.39
CA GLY A 153 -4.33 -1.94 10.84
C GLY A 153 -5.20 -1.17 11.84
N GLY A 154 -4.61 -0.72 12.95
CA GLY A 154 -5.33 0.18 13.85
C GLY A 154 -4.45 1.17 14.59
N SER A 155 -5.05 2.33 14.83
CA SER A 155 -4.52 3.48 15.55
C SER A 155 -5.67 4.47 15.76
N TYR A 156 -5.34 5.65 16.28
CA TYR A 156 -6.12 6.84 15.98
C TYR A 156 -5.44 7.61 14.85
N PHE A 157 -6.24 8.18 13.95
CA PHE A 157 -5.75 8.78 12.71
C PHE A 157 -4.95 10.08 12.89
N LEU A 158 -5.61 11.24 12.90
CA LEU A 158 -5.02 12.56 13.17
C LEU A 158 -6.10 13.55 13.66
N GLN A 159 -5.73 14.80 13.94
CA GLN A 159 -6.71 15.83 14.28
C GLN A 159 -7.72 16.11 13.13
N PRO A 160 -8.97 16.51 13.45
CA PRO A 160 -9.59 16.64 14.77
C PRO A 160 -10.30 15.35 15.22
N ARG A 161 -9.89 14.17 14.71
CA ARG A 161 -10.60 12.89 14.95
C ARG A 161 -10.26 12.24 16.29
N TYR A 162 -9.22 12.71 16.99
CA TYR A 162 -8.86 12.17 18.30
C TYR A 162 -10.00 12.35 19.32
N PRO A 163 -10.45 11.28 20.00
CA PRO A 163 -11.34 11.42 21.14
C PRO A 163 -10.65 12.23 22.25
N GLU A 164 -11.39 13.16 22.84
CA GLU A 164 -10.85 14.09 23.85
C GLU A 164 -10.31 13.33 25.07
N GLU A 165 -10.98 12.25 25.45
CA GLU A 165 -10.59 11.37 26.56
C GLU A 165 -9.25 10.67 26.31
N ILE A 166 -8.92 10.34 25.06
CA ILE A 166 -7.66 9.68 24.70
C ILE A 166 -6.53 10.70 24.68
N ILE A 167 -6.75 11.83 24.02
CA ILE A 167 -5.67 12.80 23.84
C ILE A 167 -5.33 13.57 25.11
N ARG A 168 -6.16 13.50 26.15
CA ARG A 168 -5.84 14.02 27.49
C ARG A 168 -4.98 13.07 28.33
N LEU A 169 -4.85 11.80 27.93
CA LEU A 169 -4.00 10.85 28.65
C LEU A 169 -2.52 11.22 28.51
N PRO A 170 -1.70 10.90 29.53
CA PRO A 170 -0.26 10.77 29.39
C PRO A 170 0.12 9.82 28.25
N GLU A 171 1.28 10.05 27.64
CA GLU A 171 1.76 9.27 26.49
C GLU A 171 1.83 7.75 26.76
N GLU A 172 2.33 7.35 27.93
CA GLU A 172 2.42 5.94 28.36
C GLU A 172 1.05 5.29 28.54
N ASP A 173 0.05 6.07 29.00
CA ASP A 173 -1.32 5.60 29.16
C ASP A 173 -2.01 5.43 27.79
N ILE A 174 -1.71 6.31 26.82
CA ILE A 174 -2.14 6.13 25.42
C ILE A 174 -1.55 4.83 24.86
N ALA A 175 -0.24 4.60 25.05
CA ALA A 175 0.40 3.38 24.59
C ALA A 175 -0.20 2.12 25.22
N THR A 176 -0.51 2.16 26.52
CA THR A 176 -1.17 1.05 27.22
C THR A 176 -2.58 0.79 26.69
N HIS A 177 -3.39 1.84 26.51
CA HIS A 177 -4.69 1.76 25.88
C HIS A 177 -4.61 1.13 24.49
N LEU A 178 -3.65 1.56 23.66
CA LEU A 178 -3.48 1.03 22.30
C LEU A 178 -3.01 -0.43 22.29
N VAL A 179 -2.16 -0.87 23.23
CA VAL A 179 -1.78 -2.29 23.35
C VAL A 179 -2.98 -3.16 23.73
N GLU A 180 -3.81 -2.72 24.66
CA GLU A 180 -5.04 -3.43 25.04
C GLU A 180 -6.01 -3.51 23.86
N GLN A 181 -6.16 -2.40 23.12
CA GLN A 181 -7.01 -2.35 21.95
C GLN A 181 -6.49 -3.23 20.80
N ALA A 182 -5.19 -3.21 20.53
CA ALA A 182 -4.54 -4.08 19.55
C ALA A 182 -4.77 -5.56 19.86
N SER A 183 -4.71 -5.94 21.13
CA SER A 183 -5.02 -7.30 21.58
C SER A 183 -6.50 -7.63 21.41
N ARG A 184 -7.41 -6.74 21.78
CA ARG A 184 -8.86 -6.96 21.64
C ARG A 184 -9.30 -7.12 20.19
N GLU A 185 -8.78 -6.28 19.31
CA GLU A 185 -9.14 -6.23 17.88
C GLU A 185 -8.24 -7.10 16.99
N GLN A 186 -7.23 -7.76 17.57
CA GLN A 186 -6.27 -8.61 16.85
C GLN A 186 -5.54 -7.84 15.73
N TRP A 187 -5.04 -6.64 16.04
CA TRP A 187 -4.29 -5.85 15.06
C TRP A 187 -3.02 -6.58 14.60
N GLY A 188 -2.75 -6.53 13.30
CA GLY A 188 -1.52 -7.01 12.69
C GLY A 188 -0.62 -5.89 12.15
N ALA A 189 -1.06 -4.63 12.23
CA ALA A 189 -0.26 -3.44 11.98
C ALA A 189 -0.78 -2.25 12.79
N LEU A 190 0.07 -1.25 13.02
CA LEU A 190 -0.22 0.00 13.69
C LEU A 190 -0.40 1.10 12.64
N GLY A 191 -1.62 1.60 12.50
CA GLY A 191 -1.91 2.68 11.57
C GLY A 191 -3.33 2.72 11.02
N GLU A 192 -3.64 3.70 10.17
CA GLU A 192 -2.71 4.76 9.72
C GLU A 192 -2.47 5.82 10.82
N VAL A 193 -1.21 6.17 11.09
CA VAL A 193 -0.86 7.24 12.04
C VAL A 193 -0.56 8.51 11.27
N GLY A 194 -1.38 9.56 11.46
CA GLY A 194 -1.31 10.77 10.66
C GLY A 194 -0.63 11.95 11.32
N SER A 195 -0.23 12.88 10.46
CA SER A 195 0.23 14.22 10.81
C SER A 195 -0.47 15.25 9.93
N SER A 196 -0.77 16.41 10.48
CA SER A 196 -1.45 17.49 9.76
C SER A 196 -0.54 18.36 8.90
N PHE A 197 -1.16 19.12 8.00
CA PHE A 197 -0.57 20.21 7.22
C PHE A 197 -1.21 21.56 7.63
N PRO A 198 -0.46 22.69 7.66
CA PRO A 198 0.94 22.86 7.28
C PRO A 198 1.96 22.40 8.33
N GLU A 199 1.52 22.17 9.56
CA GLU A 199 2.38 21.77 10.66
C GLU A 199 1.75 20.60 11.42
N MET A 200 2.56 19.61 11.80
CA MET A 200 2.12 18.56 12.71
C MET A 200 1.76 19.17 14.07
N HIS A 201 0.68 18.72 14.67
CA HIS A 201 0.25 19.18 15.99
C HIS A 201 0.99 18.44 17.12
N ASP A 202 1.06 19.05 18.31
CA ASP A 202 1.77 18.46 19.46
C ASP A 202 1.18 17.13 19.93
N ASP A 203 -0.13 16.98 19.74
CA ASP A 203 -0.84 15.78 20.10
C ASP A 203 -0.69 14.67 19.06
N GLU A 204 -0.50 15.00 17.78
CA GLU A 204 -0.04 14.07 16.73
C GLU A 204 1.39 13.60 17.01
N ARG A 205 2.31 14.51 17.38
CA ARG A 205 3.66 14.13 17.85
C ARG A 205 3.59 13.19 19.05
N LYS A 206 2.67 13.45 20.00
CA LYS A 206 2.43 12.58 21.16
C LYS A 206 1.88 11.22 20.74
N MET A 207 0.95 11.17 19.79
CA MET A 207 0.41 9.92 19.27
C MET A 207 1.49 9.09 18.58
N ILE A 208 2.35 9.70 17.76
CA ILE A 208 3.50 9.02 17.11
C ILE A 208 4.43 8.39 18.16
N ARG A 209 4.76 9.12 19.24
CA ARG A 209 5.59 8.56 20.33
C ARG A 209 4.87 7.43 21.08
N ALA A 210 3.58 7.58 21.37
CA ALA A 210 2.79 6.51 21.99
C ALA A 210 2.74 5.25 21.10
N VAL A 211 2.51 5.39 19.79
CA VAL A 211 2.54 4.26 18.83
C VAL A 211 3.93 3.62 18.76
N SER A 212 5.00 4.40 18.86
CA SER A 212 6.38 3.87 18.93
C SER A 212 6.56 2.96 20.15
N GLN A 213 5.97 3.31 21.29
CA GLN A 213 5.97 2.45 22.48
C GLN A 213 5.13 1.18 22.28
N VAL A 214 4.00 1.26 21.56
CA VAL A 214 3.19 0.08 21.20
C VAL A 214 4.01 -0.88 20.33
N HIS A 215 4.70 -0.36 19.32
CA HIS A 215 5.62 -1.15 18.49
C HIS A 215 6.68 -1.84 19.34
N ALA A 216 7.36 -1.11 20.23
CA ALA A 216 8.38 -1.69 21.11
C ALA A 216 7.83 -2.78 22.06
N ARG A 217 6.53 -2.72 22.42
CA ARG A 217 5.87 -3.69 23.31
C ARG A 217 5.27 -4.89 22.60
N THR A 218 5.01 -4.80 21.29
CA THR A 218 4.23 -5.81 20.55
C THR A 218 4.96 -6.40 19.35
N GLY A 219 5.92 -5.66 18.80
CA GLY A 219 6.58 -5.94 17.52
C GLY A 219 5.75 -5.55 16.29
N LEU A 220 4.52 -5.04 16.45
CA LEU A 220 3.65 -4.74 15.31
C LEU A 220 4.27 -3.68 14.39
N PRO A 221 4.24 -3.87 13.06
CA PRO A 221 4.76 -2.89 12.11
C PRO A 221 3.87 -1.65 12.04
N ILE A 222 4.44 -0.53 11.61
CA ILE A 222 3.79 0.78 11.56
C ILE A 222 3.62 1.22 10.11
N PHE A 223 2.47 1.82 9.79
CA PHE A 223 2.28 2.62 8.57
C PHE A 223 1.63 3.97 8.90
N THR A 224 2.01 4.99 8.15
CA THR A 224 1.65 6.38 8.47
C THR A 224 0.85 7.04 7.37
N HIS A 225 0.30 8.21 7.70
CA HIS A 225 -0.33 9.13 6.78
C HIS A 225 0.48 10.41 6.72
N VAL A 226 0.93 10.78 5.51
CA VAL A 226 1.50 12.10 5.21
C VAL A 226 0.43 12.92 4.47
N PRO A 227 0.23 14.21 4.79
CA PRO A 227 -0.78 15.04 4.14
C PRO A 227 -0.75 14.98 2.61
N HIS A 228 -1.93 15.03 1.98
CA HIS A 228 -2.05 15.01 0.52
C HIS A 228 -1.59 16.33 -0.15
N GLU A 229 -1.40 17.39 0.63
CA GLU A 229 -0.98 18.73 0.21
C GLU A 229 0.50 18.83 -0.20
N SER A 230 1.18 17.70 -0.42
CA SER A 230 2.62 17.62 -0.71
C SER A 230 3.48 18.20 0.42
N CYS A 231 3.78 17.37 1.42
CA CYS A 231 4.55 17.79 2.58
C CYS A 231 5.81 16.93 2.84
N PRO A 232 6.93 17.19 2.12
CA PRO A 232 8.23 16.56 2.39
C PRO A 232 8.66 16.68 3.85
N SER A 233 8.50 17.86 4.45
CA SER A 233 8.87 18.12 5.84
C SER A 233 8.05 17.32 6.84
N CYS A 234 6.76 17.07 6.57
CA CYS A 234 5.92 16.24 7.43
C CYS A 234 6.42 14.78 7.42
N ALA A 235 6.78 14.26 6.25
CA ALA A 235 7.34 12.92 6.11
C ALA A 235 8.67 12.78 6.86
N LEU A 236 9.57 13.78 6.73
CA LEU A 236 10.85 13.81 7.44
C LEU A 236 10.68 13.97 8.97
N GLU A 237 9.73 14.78 9.40
CA GLU A 237 9.44 14.94 10.84
C GLU A 237 8.92 13.64 11.46
N GLN A 238 8.03 12.90 10.76
CA GLN A 238 7.57 11.60 11.25
C GLN A 238 8.74 10.63 11.47
N ILE A 239 9.60 10.45 10.46
CA ILE A 239 10.73 9.52 10.57
C ILE A 239 11.74 9.96 11.65
N ASP A 240 11.95 11.27 11.84
CA ASP A 240 12.80 11.79 12.93
C ASP A 240 12.26 11.40 14.31
N ILE A 241 10.94 11.48 14.52
CA ILE A 241 10.33 11.09 15.79
C ILE A 241 10.45 9.57 15.99
N TYR A 242 10.13 8.76 14.97
CA TYR A 242 10.22 7.30 15.08
C TYR A 242 11.66 6.83 15.34
N GLU A 243 12.65 7.41 14.66
CA GLU A 243 14.06 7.10 14.89
C GLU A 243 14.49 7.50 16.31
N ALA A 244 14.07 8.68 16.79
CA ALA A 244 14.36 9.13 18.16
C ALA A 244 13.70 8.24 19.24
N GLN A 245 12.60 7.57 18.92
CA GLN A 245 11.97 6.56 19.79
C GLN A 245 12.60 5.17 19.68
N GLY A 246 13.55 4.96 18.76
CA GLY A 246 14.23 3.68 18.56
C GLY A 246 13.36 2.63 17.87
N VAL A 247 12.38 3.05 17.06
CA VAL A 247 11.62 2.12 16.21
C VAL A 247 12.57 1.45 15.23
N ASP A 248 12.39 0.14 15.01
CA ASP A 248 13.10 -0.54 13.93
C ASP A 248 12.52 -0.07 12.59
N MET A 249 13.30 0.71 11.84
CA MET A 249 12.88 1.29 10.58
C MET A 249 12.48 0.23 9.55
N ALA A 250 12.98 -1.01 9.65
CA ALA A 250 12.54 -2.12 8.79
C ALA A 250 11.05 -2.49 8.97
N HIS A 251 10.39 -2.00 10.02
CA HIS A 251 8.97 -2.21 10.30
C HIS A 251 8.15 -0.91 10.16
N LEU A 252 8.75 0.19 9.67
CA LEU A 252 8.07 1.47 9.45
C LEU A 252 7.82 1.69 7.97
N CYS A 253 6.58 2.03 7.60
CA CYS A 253 6.22 2.52 6.27
C CYS A 253 5.70 3.96 6.36
N ILE A 254 6.37 4.89 5.66
CA ILE A 254 5.86 6.26 5.54
C ILE A 254 4.88 6.30 4.37
N GLY A 255 3.59 6.54 4.65
CA GLY A 255 2.53 6.49 3.63
C GLY A 255 2.37 7.78 2.84
N HIS A 256 1.46 7.73 1.85
CA HIS A 256 1.11 8.84 0.96
C HIS A 256 2.29 9.50 0.22
N LEU A 257 3.41 8.80 0.05
CA LEU A 257 4.57 9.35 -0.64
C LEU A 257 4.32 9.62 -2.14
N SER A 258 3.25 9.05 -2.71
CA SER A 258 2.75 9.36 -4.05
C SER A 258 1.97 10.69 -4.15
N THR A 259 1.87 11.48 -3.08
CA THR A 259 1.25 12.82 -3.05
C THR A 259 2.28 13.95 -3.08
N ILE A 260 3.56 13.66 -2.82
CA ILE A 260 4.64 14.65 -2.85
C ILE A 260 4.88 15.09 -4.30
N THR A 261 4.89 16.40 -4.57
CA THR A 261 5.03 16.93 -5.93
C THR A 261 6.50 17.23 -6.28
N PRO A 262 6.87 17.21 -7.57
CA PRO A 262 8.25 17.50 -7.97
C PRO A 262 8.64 18.97 -7.72
N ALA A 263 7.66 19.84 -7.51
CA ALA A 263 7.88 21.24 -7.20
C ALA A 263 8.38 21.44 -5.77
N ASP A 264 7.89 20.63 -4.83
CA ASP A 264 8.26 20.70 -3.41
C ASP A 264 9.46 19.81 -3.08
N ASP A 265 9.65 18.70 -3.81
CA ASP A 265 10.78 17.78 -3.64
C ASP A 265 11.43 17.43 -5.00
N PRO A 266 12.22 18.35 -5.58
CA PRO A 266 12.85 18.11 -6.86
C PRO A 266 13.86 16.95 -6.77
N GLY A 267 13.59 15.89 -7.55
CA GLY A 267 14.44 14.70 -7.58
C GLY A 267 14.10 13.66 -6.51
N TRP A 268 13.02 13.88 -5.75
CA TRP A 268 12.48 12.92 -4.77
C TRP A 268 13.49 12.56 -3.67
N GLU A 269 14.19 13.55 -3.13
CA GLU A 269 15.20 13.33 -2.10
C GLU A 269 14.56 12.83 -0.80
N THR A 270 13.31 13.21 -0.51
CA THR A 270 12.55 12.70 0.65
C THR A 270 12.42 11.17 0.59
N HIS A 271 12.05 10.63 -0.58
CA HIS A 271 11.93 9.17 -0.75
C HIS A 271 13.28 8.47 -0.55
N LYS A 272 14.36 9.07 -1.05
CA LYS A 272 15.71 8.51 -0.89
C LYS A 272 16.15 8.54 0.57
N GLU A 273 15.87 9.62 1.29
CA GLU A 273 16.24 9.76 2.69
C GLU A 273 15.49 8.77 3.59
N ILE A 274 14.18 8.63 3.39
CA ILE A 274 13.35 7.66 4.13
C ILE A 274 13.88 6.24 3.93
N ALA A 275 14.12 5.83 2.68
CA ALA A 275 14.62 4.49 2.38
C ALA A 275 16.05 4.26 2.88
N ARG A 276 16.95 5.26 2.81
CA ARG A 276 18.32 5.16 3.36
C ARG A 276 18.35 4.96 4.87
N ARG A 277 17.37 5.50 5.59
CA ARG A 277 17.18 5.27 7.03
C ARG A 277 16.53 3.92 7.34
N GLY A 278 16.16 3.15 6.32
CA GLY A 278 15.69 1.77 6.44
C GLY A 278 14.18 1.59 6.37
N ALA A 279 13.41 2.68 6.29
CA ALA A 279 11.95 2.63 6.23
C ALA A 279 11.42 2.28 4.84
N PHE A 280 10.20 1.76 4.80
CA PHE A 280 9.45 1.53 3.57
C PHE A 280 8.80 2.82 3.06
N LEU A 281 8.75 2.93 1.73
CA LEU A 281 8.12 3.97 0.96
C LEU A 281 6.70 3.53 0.59
N GLY A 282 5.71 4.13 1.23
CA GLY A 282 4.31 3.88 0.96
C GLY A 282 3.80 4.71 -0.21
N PHE A 283 3.81 4.12 -1.41
CA PHE A 283 3.11 4.68 -2.56
C PHE A 283 1.69 4.10 -2.62
N ASP A 284 0.88 4.44 -1.62
CA ASP A 284 -0.48 3.94 -1.40
C ASP A 284 -1.56 4.68 -2.17
N THR A 285 -1.28 5.80 -2.84
CA THR A 285 -2.29 6.46 -3.68
C THR A 285 -2.11 6.16 -5.17
N VAL A 286 -1.27 5.19 -5.55
CA VAL A 286 -0.99 4.89 -6.98
C VAL A 286 -2.17 4.22 -7.68
N GLY A 287 -3.00 3.47 -6.95
CA GLY A 287 -4.28 2.96 -7.45
C GLY A 287 -5.46 3.93 -7.25
N HIS A 288 -5.30 4.97 -6.43
CA HIS A 288 -6.39 5.88 -6.04
C HIS A 288 -6.90 6.70 -7.23
N GLN A 289 -8.15 6.48 -7.63
CA GLN A 289 -8.87 7.24 -8.66
C GLN A 289 -7.96 7.71 -9.82
N MET A 290 -7.20 6.79 -10.44
CA MET A 290 -6.05 7.16 -11.30
C MET A 290 -6.35 8.21 -12.37
N SER A 291 -7.54 8.18 -12.98
CA SER A 291 -7.98 9.13 -14.00
C SER A 291 -8.33 10.53 -13.47
N SER A 292 -8.64 10.63 -12.19
CA SER A 292 -9.14 11.84 -11.51
C SER A 292 -8.21 12.31 -10.39
N SER A 293 -7.03 11.68 -10.25
CA SER A 293 -6.11 11.98 -9.16
C SER A 293 -5.48 13.36 -9.32
N PHE A 294 -5.34 14.07 -8.20
CA PHE A 294 -4.70 15.39 -8.16
C PHE A 294 -3.24 15.35 -8.63
N ILE A 295 -2.51 14.31 -8.24
CA ILE A 295 -1.18 14.04 -8.80
C ILE A 295 -1.36 13.23 -10.09
N PRO A 296 -0.91 13.76 -11.25
CA PRO A 296 -1.03 13.05 -12.51
C PRO A 296 -0.38 11.66 -12.42
N GLU A 297 -1.06 10.66 -12.96
CA GLU A 297 -0.58 9.28 -12.99
C GLU A 297 0.86 9.14 -13.47
N ARG A 298 1.22 9.90 -14.51
CA ARG A 298 2.57 9.89 -15.08
C ARG A 298 3.63 10.28 -14.05
N GLU A 299 3.31 11.19 -13.14
CA GLU A 299 4.21 11.61 -12.06
C GLU A 299 4.34 10.54 -10.98
N LYS A 300 3.25 9.87 -10.61
CA LYS A 300 3.33 8.71 -9.69
C LYS A 300 4.22 7.60 -10.24
N VAL A 301 4.12 7.31 -11.55
CA VAL A 301 5.03 6.38 -12.23
C VAL A 301 6.47 6.89 -12.19
N ASN A 302 6.72 8.19 -12.41
CA ASN A 302 8.06 8.77 -12.28
C ASN A 302 8.64 8.59 -10.88
N MET A 303 7.85 8.79 -9.82
CA MET A 303 8.33 8.64 -8.43
C MET A 303 8.87 7.23 -8.19
N VAL A 304 8.08 6.21 -8.54
CA VAL A 304 8.49 4.80 -8.40
C VAL A 304 9.71 4.48 -9.27
N LEU A 305 9.75 4.95 -10.52
CA LEU A 305 10.92 4.75 -11.39
C LEU A 305 12.19 5.42 -10.86
N ASN A 306 12.08 6.59 -10.23
CA ASN A 306 13.22 7.26 -9.60
C ASN A 306 13.72 6.51 -8.36
N ALA A 307 12.81 5.99 -7.53
CA ALA A 307 13.19 5.14 -6.40
C ALA A 307 13.93 3.86 -6.88
N LEU A 308 13.44 3.24 -7.95
CA LEU A 308 14.10 2.10 -8.59
C LEU A 308 15.47 2.43 -9.18
N GLU A 309 15.60 3.57 -9.88
CA GLU A 309 16.90 4.02 -10.41
C GLU A 309 17.91 4.31 -9.28
N ALA A 310 17.43 4.71 -8.10
CA ALA A 310 18.23 4.90 -6.91
C ALA A 310 18.58 3.59 -6.16
N GLY A 311 18.13 2.42 -6.65
CA GLY A 311 18.40 1.12 -6.03
C GLY A 311 17.61 0.87 -4.75
N LEU A 312 16.41 1.43 -4.64
CA LEU A 312 15.55 1.35 -3.44
C LEU A 312 14.44 0.32 -3.59
N GLU A 313 14.58 -0.65 -4.50
CA GLU A 313 13.50 -1.59 -4.82
C GLU A 313 13.00 -2.42 -3.63
N ASP A 314 13.85 -2.66 -2.63
CA ASP A 314 13.52 -3.44 -1.44
C ASP A 314 12.75 -2.63 -0.37
N HIS A 315 12.48 -1.35 -0.63
CA HIS A 315 11.77 -0.43 0.27
C HIS A 315 10.43 0.03 -0.29
N ILE A 316 10.01 -0.40 -1.48
CA ILE A 316 8.78 0.11 -2.11
C ILE A 316 7.58 -0.75 -1.72
N LEU A 317 6.50 -0.12 -1.24
CA LEU A 317 5.18 -0.71 -1.07
C LEU A 317 4.16 0.04 -1.92
N LEU A 318 3.18 -0.67 -2.49
CA LEU A 318 2.14 -0.09 -3.35
C LEU A 318 0.74 -0.41 -2.82
N SER A 319 -0.15 0.57 -2.87
CA SER A 319 -1.57 0.40 -2.56
C SER A 319 -2.45 1.40 -3.33
N SER A 320 -3.75 1.37 -3.08
CA SER A 320 -4.72 2.30 -3.65
C SER A 320 -5.31 3.28 -2.64
N ASP A 321 -5.17 3.05 -1.32
CA ASP A 321 -5.84 3.87 -0.31
C ASP A 321 -7.35 3.95 -0.65
N PHE A 322 -7.94 2.77 -0.79
CA PHE A 322 -9.32 2.62 -1.20
C PHE A 322 -10.23 3.02 -0.05
N ALA A 323 -10.71 4.27 -0.07
CA ALA A 323 -11.49 4.84 1.03
C ALA A 323 -12.92 5.28 0.65
N ASN A 324 -13.38 5.04 -0.58
CA ASN A 324 -14.67 5.57 -1.02
C ASN A 324 -15.41 4.70 -2.07
N THR A 325 -16.72 4.89 -2.13
CA THR A 325 -17.63 4.05 -2.92
C THR A 325 -17.55 4.28 -4.40
N THR A 326 -17.05 5.43 -4.86
CA THR A 326 -16.86 5.67 -6.30
C THR A 326 -15.84 4.72 -6.91
N GLN A 327 -14.98 4.12 -6.08
CA GLN A 327 -13.91 3.24 -6.52
C GLN A 327 -14.34 1.76 -6.68
N ILE A 328 -15.49 1.34 -6.13
CA ILE A 328 -15.96 -0.05 -6.29
C ILE A 328 -16.45 -0.27 -7.73
N LYS A 329 -16.29 -1.48 -8.26
CA LYS A 329 -16.71 -1.82 -9.63
C LYS A 329 -18.22 -1.69 -9.81
N ALA A 330 -19.01 -1.97 -8.76
CA ALA A 330 -20.46 -1.73 -8.79
C ALA A 330 -20.85 -0.25 -9.02
N ASN A 331 -19.94 0.69 -8.76
CA ASN A 331 -20.09 2.12 -9.07
C ASN A 331 -19.22 2.56 -10.24
N TRP A 332 -18.85 1.65 -11.14
CA TRP A 332 -18.01 1.93 -12.32
C TRP A 332 -16.57 2.35 -11.97
N GLY A 333 -16.17 2.13 -10.72
CA GLY A 333 -14.78 2.22 -10.29
C GLY A 333 -13.97 1.00 -10.73
N ASN A 334 -12.69 1.00 -10.36
CA ASN A 334 -11.74 -0.01 -10.80
C ASN A 334 -11.59 -1.18 -9.79
N GLY A 335 -12.10 -1.03 -8.56
CA GLY A 335 -12.00 -2.01 -7.48
C GLY A 335 -10.60 -2.06 -6.83
N PHE A 336 -10.42 -3.01 -5.91
CA PHE A 336 -9.19 -3.12 -5.09
C PHE A 336 -7.93 -3.50 -5.90
N SER A 337 -8.06 -4.15 -7.06
CA SER A 337 -6.92 -4.59 -7.86
C SER A 337 -6.29 -3.50 -8.75
N THR A 338 -6.68 -2.23 -8.61
CA THR A 338 -6.27 -1.14 -9.52
C THR A 338 -4.75 -1.01 -9.66
N VAL A 339 -4.00 -1.19 -8.56
CA VAL A 339 -2.53 -1.23 -8.60
C VAL A 339 -2.03 -2.28 -9.60
N LEU A 340 -2.55 -3.51 -9.51
CA LEU A 340 -2.11 -4.65 -10.33
C LEU A 340 -2.55 -4.50 -11.79
N VAL A 341 -3.77 -4.05 -12.04
CA VAL A 341 -4.37 -4.04 -13.38
C VAL A 341 -4.10 -2.76 -14.18
N GLN A 342 -3.77 -1.65 -13.52
CA GLN A 342 -3.54 -0.37 -14.19
C GLN A 342 -2.15 0.23 -13.92
N PHE A 343 -1.65 0.21 -12.68
CA PHE A 343 -0.37 0.85 -12.36
C PHE A 343 0.83 -0.01 -12.74
N VAL A 344 0.84 -1.29 -12.35
CA VAL A 344 1.93 -2.24 -12.62
C VAL A 344 2.21 -2.42 -14.12
N PRO A 345 1.22 -2.53 -15.04
CA PRO A 345 1.48 -2.58 -16.47
C PRO A 345 2.26 -1.38 -17.01
N LYS A 346 2.15 -0.20 -16.37
CA LYS A 346 2.91 1.00 -16.75
C LYS A 346 4.35 0.90 -16.30
N LEU A 347 4.62 0.36 -15.10
CA LEU A 347 6.00 0.05 -14.68
C LEU A 347 6.67 -0.93 -15.67
N ARG A 348 5.95 -1.98 -16.07
CA ARG A 348 6.41 -2.92 -17.11
C ARG A 348 6.69 -2.23 -18.44
N TYR A 349 5.79 -1.34 -18.88
CA TYR A 349 5.97 -0.56 -20.11
C TYR A 349 7.26 0.27 -20.08
N PHE A 350 7.65 0.80 -18.91
CA PHE A 350 8.91 1.52 -18.72
C PHE A 350 10.12 0.62 -18.45
N GLY A 351 9.98 -0.71 -18.57
CA GLY A 351 11.07 -1.67 -18.52
C GLY A 351 11.42 -2.17 -17.12
N VAL A 352 10.56 -1.99 -16.12
CA VAL A 352 10.75 -2.63 -14.81
C VAL A 352 10.55 -4.14 -14.96
N PRO A 353 11.55 -4.97 -14.59
CA PRO A 353 11.45 -6.42 -14.78
C PRO A 353 10.48 -7.05 -13.78
N ASP A 354 9.86 -8.17 -14.14
CA ASP A 354 8.87 -8.84 -13.29
C ASP A 354 9.44 -9.30 -11.95
N GLU A 355 10.74 -9.58 -11.86
CA GLU A 355 11.42 -9.88 -10.59
C GLU A 355 11.37 -8.72 -9.60
N THR A 356 11.52 -7.48 -10.08
CA THR A 356 11.38 -6.27 -9.27
C THR A 356 9.92 -6.03 -8.90
N ILE A 357 8.98 -6.25 -9.83
CA ILE A 357 7.55 -6.15 -9.54
C ILE A 357 7.14 -7.15 -8.46
N GLN A 358 7.65 -8.38 -8.52
CA GLN A 358 7.39 -9.41 -7.52
C GLN A 358 7.99 -9.04 -6.15
N LYS A 359 9.17 -8.42 -6.10
CA LYS A 359 9.70 -7.87 -4.84
C LYS A 359 8.73 -6.87 -4.24
N ILE A 360 8.30 -5.89 -5.02
CA ILE A 360 7.44 -4.79 -4.58
C ILE A 360 6.06 -5.28 -4.12
N LEU A 361 5.43 -6.19 -4.87
CA LEU A 361 4.07 -6.62 -4.60
C LEU A 361 3.98 -7.76 -3.57
N VAL A 362 5.05 -8.54 -3.41
CA VAL A 362 5.02 -9.76 -2.59
C VAL A 362 6.08 -9.75 -1.50
N ASP A 363 7.37 -9.61 -1.83
CA ASP A 363 8.43 -9.73 -0.81
C ASP A 363 8.44 -8.59 0.20
N ASN A 364 8.36 -7.37 -0.29
CA ASN A 364 8.45 -6.17 0.54
C ASN A 364 7.30 -6.11 1.56
N PRO A 365 6.02 -6.30 1.18
CA PRO A 365 4.95 -6.37 2.17
C PRO A 365 5.12 -7.49 3.17
N ARG A 366 5.63 -8.67 2.77
CA ARG A 366 5.89 -9.77 3.71
C ARG A 366 7.01 -9.42 4.69
N ARG A 367 8.07 -8.76 4.23
CA ARG A 367 9.16 -8.27 5.09
C ARG A 367 8.67 -7.22 6.07
N TRP A 368 7.82 -6.31 5.61
CA TRP A 368 7.25 -5.26 6.44
C TRP A 368 6.24 -5.81 7.46
N LEU A 369 5.35 -6.72 7.05
CA LEU A 369 4.31 -7.28 7.91
C LEU A 369 4.81 -8.32 8.91
N ALA A 370 5.91 -9.01 8.61
CA ALA A 370 6.42 -10.09 9.45
C ALA A 370 7.04 -9.54 10.72
N TYR A 371 6.60 -10.03 11.88
CA TYR A 371 7.18 -9.67 13.17
C TYR A 371 7.22 -10.85 14.13
N GLN A 372 8.08 -10.78 15.15
CA GLN A 372 8.10 -11.74 16.25
C GLN A 372 7.23 -11.21 17.39
N PRO A 373 6.15 -11.91 17.78
CA PRO A 373 5.29 -11.46 18.88
C PRO A 373 6.07 -11.40 20.18
N ILE A 374 5.97 -10.28 20.88
CA ILE A 374 6.55 -10.12 22.21
C ILE A 374 5.52 -10.65 23.23
N PRO A 375 5.87 -11.67 24.05
CA PRO A 375 4.97 -12.15 25.09
C PRO A 375 4.65 -11.02 26.08
N ALA A 376 3.38 -10.92 26.46
CA ALA A 376 2.88 -9.94 27.42
C ALA A 376 3.44 -10.14 28.84
#